data_AF-A0A838VS47-F1
#
_entry.id   AF-A0A838VS47-F1
#
_cell.length_a   1.000
_cell.length_b   1.000
_cell.length_c   1.000
_cell.angle_alpha   90.00
_cell.angle_beta   90.00
_cell.angle_gamma   90.00
#
_symmetry.space_group_name_H-M   'P 1'
#
loop_
_entity.id
_entity.type
_entity.pdbx_description
1 polymer ?
#
loop_
_entity_poly.entity_id
_entity_poly.type
_entity_poly.pdbx_seq_one_letter_code
_entity_poly.pdbx_strand_id
1 'polypeptide(L)'
;MGGGGFSMEETPSLDQCILGLSSKARPKVCFLPTASGDSDKYIARFYSAFTQLSCIPSHLSLFRPPTSDLRSFVMAQNIIYVGGGNTKNLIVLWKEWGLDQILRSAWENGVILAGLSAG
;
A
#
# COMPACT_ATOMS: atom_id res chain seq x y z
N MET A 1 -6.48 9.87 3.10
CA MET A 1 -6.89 10.14 4.52
C MET A 1 -5.90 11.11 5.16
N GLY A 2 -6.21 11.85 6.22
CA GLY A 2 -5.34 12.92 6.76
C GLY A 2 -4.07 12.51 7.53
N GLY A 3 -3.65 11.24 7.46
CA GLY A 3 -2.74 10.58 8.41
C GLY A 3 -3.52 9.61 9.31
N GLY A 4 -2.86 8.63 9.95
CA GLY A 4 -3.52 7.60 10.76
C GLY A 4 -3.04 6.16 10.51
N GLY A 5 -3.74 5.17 11.07
CA GLY A 5 -3.44 3.74 10.98
C GLY A 5 -2.07 3.37 11.58
N PHE A 6 -1.44 2.30 11.09
CA PHE A 6 -0.15 1.80 11.60
C PHE A 6 0.99 2.85 11.66
N SER A 7 0.83 3.97 10.94
CA SER A 7 1.81 5.06 10.89
C SER A 7 1.75 6.02 12.09
N MET A 8 0.61 6.15 12.76
CA MET A 8 0.39 7.17 13.80
C MET A 8 -0.48 6.70 14.97
N GLU A 9 -1.29 5.66 14.80
CA GLU A 9 -2.22 5.18 15.83
C GLU A 9 -1.59 4.04 16.64
N GLU A 10 -1.86 4.04 17.96
CA GLU A 10 -1.55 2.91 18.84
C GLU A 10 -2.58 1.78 18.71
N THR A 11 -3.80 2.11 18.26
CA THR A 11 -4.91 1.17 18.03
C THR A 11 -5.18 0.99 16.54
N PRO A 12 -5.32 -0.24 16.02
CA PRO A 12 -5.40 -0.51 14.58
C PRO A 12 -6.80 -0.28 13.99
N SER A 13 -7.60 0.67 14.51
CA SER A 13 -9.01 0.84 14.11
C SER A 13 -9.15 1.19 12.63
N LEU A 14 -8.25 2.02 12.10
CA LEU A 14 -8.21 2.34 10.69
C LEU A 14 -7.74 1.16 9.83
N ASP A 15 -6.70 0.45 10.27
CA ASP A 15 -6.15 -0.70 9.55
C ASP A 15 -7.20 -1.83 9.45
N GLN A 16 -7.93 -2.11 10.55
CA GLN A 16 -9.04 -3.07 10.56
C GLN A 16 -10.21 -2.64 9.68
N CYS A 17 -10.54 -1.35 9.65
CA CYS A 17 -11.54 -0.81 8.75
C CYS A 17 -11.17 -1.07 7.29
N ILE A 18 -9.91 -0.79 6.90
CA ILE A 18 -9.40 -1.03 5.55
C ILE A 18 -9.47 -2.52 5.19
N LEU A 19 -9.08 -3.42 6.11
CA LEU A 19 -9.19 -4.87 5.89
C LEU A 19 -10.65 -5.30 5.71
N GLY A 20 -11.58 -4.72 6.50
CA GLY A 20 -13.01 -5.00 6.45
C GLY A 20 -13.72 -4.55 5.17
N LEU A 21 -13.09 -3.69 4.34
CA LEU A 21 -13.60 -3.37 3.01
C LEU A 21 -13.48 -4.55 2.04
N SER A 22 -12.62 -5.52 2.33
CA SER A 22 -12.51 -6.75 1.54
C SER A 22 -13.52 -7.79 2.02
N SER A 23 -14.20 -8.44 1.08
CA SER A 23 -15.05 -9.61 1.36
C SER A 23 -14.26 -10.88 1.69
N LYS A 24 -12.92 -10.84 1.63
CA LYS A 24 -12.05 -11.98 1.87
C LYS A 24 -11.70 -12.10 3.36
N ALA A 25 -11.75 -13.31 3.90
CA ALA A 25 -11.39 -13.58 5.29
C ALA A 25 -9.91 -13.29 5.62
N ARG A 26 -9.02 -13.38 4.63
CA ARG A 26 -7.59 -13.07 4.76
C ARG A 26 -7.08 -12.36 3.50
N PRO A 27 -7.37 -11.05 3.33
CA PRO A 27 -7.04 -10.33 2.11
C PRO A 27 -5.53 -10.15 1.97
N LYS A 28 -5.05 -10.13 0.72
CA LYS A 28 -3.69 -9.72 0.39
C LYS A 28 -3.60 -8.20 0.40
N VAL A 29 -2.75 -7.66 1.25
CA VAL A 29 -2.53 -6.21 1.39
C VAL A 29 -1.11 -5.89 0.99
N CYS A 30 -0.95 -4.95 0.07
CA CYS A 30 0.35 -4.47 -0.35
C CYS A 30 0.55 -3.02 0.04
N PHE A 31 1.61 -2.77 0.81
CA PHE A 31 2.03 -1.43 1.18
C PHE A 31 2.91 -0.78 0.10
N LEU A 32 2.62 0.48 -0.25
CA LEU A 32 3.38 1.30 -1.19
C LEU A 32 4.08 2.43 -0.43
N PRO A 33 5.34 2.24 0.00
CA PRO A 33 6.11 3.22 0.77
C PRO A 33 6.73 4.34 -0.09
N THR A 34 6.40 4.42 -1.38
CA THR A 34 7.10 5.29 -2.35
C THR A 34 7.15 6.76 -1.93
N ALA A 35 6.09 7.29 -1.31
CA ALA A 35 6.06 8.69 -0.84
C ALA A 35 7.16 8.99 0.20
N SER A 36 7.59 7.98 0.95
CA SER A 36 8.67 8.07 1.96
C SER A 36 10.06 7.75 1.41
N GLY A 37 10.18 7.49 0.10
CA GLY A 37 11.42 7.00 -0.51
C GLY A 37 11.75 5.57 -0.10
N ASP A 38 10.73 4.72 0.00
CA ASP A 38 10.87 3.31 0.40
C ASP A 38 11.61 3.12 1.74
N SER A 39 11.22 3.90 2.74
CA SER A 39 11.85 3.86 4.07
C SER A 39 11.73 2.48 4.72
N ASP A 40 12.86 1.82 4.97
CA ASP A 40 12.92 0.52 5.68
C ASP A 40 12.21 0.57 7.04
N LYS A 41 12.34 1.68 7.77
CA LYS A 41 11.64 1.89 9.04
C LYS A 41 10.13 1.89 8.86
N TYR A 42 9.63 2.50 7.80
CA TYR A 42 8.19 2.57 7.54
C TYR A 42 7.63 1.21 7.10
N ILE A 43 8.39 0.50 6.26
CA ILE A 43 8.09 -0.88 5.87
C ILE A 43 8.06 -1.80 7.10
N ALA A 44 9.06 -1.72 7.98
CA ALA A 44 9.10 -2.52 9.21
C ALA A 44 7.90 -2.23 10.11
N ARG A 45 7.49 -0.96 10.25
CA ARG A 45 6.28 -0.58 10.99
C ARG A 45 5.01 -1.17 10.38
N PHE A 46 4.88 -1.15 9.05
CA PHE A 46 3.75 -1.79 8.36
C PHE A 46 3.67 -3.28 8.71
N TYR A 47 4.77 -4.02 8.59
CA TYR A 47 4.78 -5.45 8.92
C TYR A 47 4.52 -5.70 10.40
N SER A 48 5.07 -4.88 11.31
CA SER A 48 4.81 -5.01 12.75
C SER A 48 3.32 -4.92 13.09
N ALA A 49 2.55 -4.11 12.36
CA ALA A 49 1.10 -3.98 12.55
C ALA A 49 0.32 -5.07 11.80
N PHE A 50 0.55 -5.23 10.49
CA PHE A 50 -0.30 -6.07 9.64
C PHE A 50 -0.08 -7.57 9.81
N THR A 51 1.08 -8.00 10.35
CA THR A 51 1.29 -9.41 10.70
C THR A 51 0.46 -9.86 11.92
N GLN A 52 0.00 -8.92 12.74
CA GLN A 52 -0.89 -9.19 13.87
C GLN A 52 -2.37 -9.23 13.45
N LEU A 53 -2.68 -8.82 12.22
CA LEU A 53 -4.03 -8.79 11.67
C LEU A 53 -4.27 -9.99 10.74
N SER A 54 -5.53 -10.35 10.54
CA SER A 54 -5.94 -11.44 9.66
C SER A 54 -5.78 -11.09 8.18
N CYS A 55 -4.56 -10.95 7.69
CA CYS A 55 -4.25 -10.60 6.30
C CYS A 55 -2.95 -11.26 5.81
N ILE A 56 -2.62 -11.06 4.53
CA ILE A 56 -1.33 -11.44 3.95
C ILE A 56 -0.60 -10.16 3.56
N PRO A 57 0.34 -9.65 4.38
CA PRO A 57 1.04 -8.40 4.10
C PRO A 57 2.17 -8.60 3.08
N SER A 58 2.29 -7.63 2.18
CA SER A 58 3.40 -7.47 1.23
C SER A 58 3.73 -5.98 1.09
N HIS A 59 4.83 -5.65 0.42
CA HIS A 59 5.11 -4.27 0.03
C HIS A 59 5.69 -4.23 -1.38
N LEU A 60 5.54 -3.07 -2.04
CA LEU A 60 6.12 -2.79 -3.34
C LEU A 60 7.10 -1.63 -3.21
N SER A 61 8.40 -1.94 -3.21
CA SER A 61 9.45 -0.94 -3.36
C SER A 61 9.70 -0.65 -4.85
N LEU A 62 9.82 0.61 -5.23
CA LEU A 62 10.29 1.00 -6.57
C LEU A 62 11.82 1.10 -6.63
N PHE A 63 12.48 1.30 -5.49
CA PHE A 63 13.94 1.29 -5.42
C PHE A 63 14.53 -0.12 -5.47
N ARG A 64 13.78 -1.12 -4.98
CA ARG A 64 14.13 -2.55 -5.04
C ARG A 64 12.88 -3.37 -5.40
N PRO A 65 12.48 -3.40 -6.68
CA PRO A 65 11.27 -4.09 -7.10
C PRO A 65 11.28 -5.57 -6.74
N PRO A 66 10.17 -6.14 -6.23
CA PRO A 66 10.07 -7.56 -5.92
C PRO A 66 9.97 -8.42 -7.19
N THR A 67 9.67 -7.81 -8.34
CA THR A 67 9.56 -8.43 -9.66
C THR A 67 9.69 -7.36 -10.75
N SER A 68 10.04 -7.77 -11.97
CA SER A 68 9.95 -6.92 -13.17
C SER A 68 8.51 -6.74 -13.66
N ASP A 69 7.59 -7.67 -13.36
CA ASP A 69 6.19 -7.59 -13.74
C ASP A 69 5.34 -6.96 -12.63
N LEU A 70 5.42 -5.63 -12.54
CA LEU A 70 4.67 -4.86 -11.55
C LEU A 70 3.16 -4.97 -11.75
N ARG A 71 2.70 -5.12 -12.99
CA ARG A 71 1.27 -5.17 -13.31
C ARG A 71 0.63 -6.41 -12.70
N SER A 72 1.20 -7.58 -12.96
CA SER A 72 0.72 -8.83 -12.38
C SER A 72 0.82 -8.82 -10.86
N PHE A 73 1.91 -8.25 -10.32
CA PHE A 73 2.08 -8.12 -8.87
C PHE A 73 0.98 -7.30 -8.21
N VAL A 74 0.66 -6.12 -8.76
CA VAL A 74 -0.38 -5.23 -8.21
C VAL A 74 -1.77 -5.84 -8.38
N MET A 75 -2.08 -6.44 -9.54
CA MET A 75 -3.36 -7.08 -9.82
C MET A 75 -3.64 -8.29 -8.91
N ALA A 76 -2.60 -8.95 -8.40
CA ALA A 76 -2.74 -10.07 -7.48
C ALA A 76 -3.18 -9.64 -6.06
N GLN A 77 -3.12 -8.34 -5.74
CA GLN A 77 -3.46 -7.81 -4.43
C GLN A 77 -4.97 -7.61 -4.28
N ASN A 78 -5.43 -7.43 -3.04
CA ASN A 78 -6.83 -7.11 -2.76
C ASN A 78 -6.96 -5.68 -2.25
N ILE A 79 -5.94 -5.22 -1.52
CA ILE A 79 -5.83 -3.87 -1.03
C ILE A 79 -4.41 -3.36 -1.34
N ILE A 80 -4.33 -2.16 -1.90
CA ILE A 80 -3.11 -1.36 -1.99
C ILE A 80 -3.21 -0.26 -0.94
N TYR A 81 -2.22 -0.19 -0.06
CA TYR A 81 -2.16 0.83 0.98
C TYR A 81 -0.97 1.76 0.74
N VAL A 82 -1.23 3.01 0.37
CA VAL A 82 -0.21 4.01 0.04
C VAL A 82 0.20 4.76 1.32
N GLY A 83 1.51 4.74 1.61
CA GLY A 83 2.08 5.44 2.75
C GLY A 83 2.20 6.94 2.53
N GLY A 84 2.26 7.69 3.64
CA GLY A 84 2.49 9.13 3.61
C GLY A 84 3.94 9.52 3.27
N GLY A 85 4.14 10.79 2.94
CA GLY A 85 5.45 11.35 2.59
C GLY A 85 5.32 12.51 1.60
N ASN A 86 6.16 12.54 0.57
CA ASN A 86 6.17 13.59 -0.44
C ASN A 86 5.34 13.19 -1.68
N THR A 87 4.15 13.78 -1.84
CA THR A 87 3.26 13.54 -2.99
C THR A 87 3.91 13.86 -4.34
N LYS A 88 4.76 14.89 -4.42
CA LYS A 88 5.42 15.26 -5.68
C LYS A 88 6.38 14.16 -6.14
N ASN A 89 7.18 13.64 -5.22
CA ASN A 89 8.10 12.52 -5.52
C ASN A 89 7.33 11.26 -5.92
N LEU A 90 6.21 10.98 -5.23
CA LEU A 90 5.33 9.85 -5.55
C LEU A 90 4.79 9.95 -6.99
N ILE A 91 4.20 11.09 -7.38
CA ILE A 91 3.61 11.24 -8.72
C ILE A 91 4.66 11.11 -9.81
N VAL A 92 5.85 11.70 -9.62
CA VAL A 92 6.94 11.60 -10.61
C VAL A 92 7.38 10.15 -10.76
N LEU A 93 7.70 9.45 -9.66
CA LEU A 93 8.14 8.06 -9.72
C LEU A 93 7.07 7.14 -10.29
N TRP A 94 5.80 7.33 -9.94
CA TRP A 94 4.73 6.48 -10.46
C TRP A 94 4.56 6.63 -11.97
N LYS A 95 4.68 7.85 -12.50
CA LYS A 95 4.63 8.09 -13.95
C LYS A 95 5.82 7.46 -14.66
N GLU A 96 7.04 7.62 -14.14
CA GLU A 96 8.24 7.03 -14.72
C GLU A 96 8.17 5.49 -14.75
N TRP A 97 7.57 4.87 -13.73
CA TRP A 97 7.42 3.41 -13.65
C TRP A 97 6.12 2.89 -14.29
N GLY A 98 5.25 3.76 -14.81
CA GLY A 98 3.90 3.41 -15.30
C GLY A 98 2.98 2.82 -14.22
N LEU A 99 3.33 3.00 -12.95
CA LEU A 99 2.59 2.46 -11.81
C LEU A 99 1.24 3.16 -11.64
N ASP A 100 1.12 4.43 -12.03
CA ASP A 100 -0.13 5.18 -12.03
C ASP A 100 -1.22 4.52 -12.90
N GLN A 101 -0.84 4.06 -14.10
CA GLN A 101 -1.75 3.35 -15.00
C GLN A 101 -2.09 1.96 -14.47
N ILE A 102 -1.11 1.25 -13.92
CA ILE A 102 -1.32 -0.07 -13.31
C ILE A 102 -2.30 0.03 -12.14
N LEU A 103 -2.11 1.02 -11.25
CA LEU A 103 -2.98 1.26 -10.09
C LEU A 103 -4.39 1.64 -10.51
N ARG A 104 -4.54 2.48 -11.55
CA ARG A 104 -5.85 2.80 -12.14
C ARG A 104 -6.55 1.54 -12.63
N SER A 105 -5.87 0.71 -13.44
CA SER A 105 -6.45 -0.54 -13.91
C SER A 105 -6.80 -1.48 -12.77
N ALA A 106 -5.97 -1.56 -11.72
CA ALA A 106 -6.23 -2.42 -10.57
C ALA A 106 -7.50 -1.98 -9.83
N TRP A 107 -7.67 -0.68 -9.60
CA TRP A 107 -8.87 -0.12 -9.00
C TRP A 107 -10.12 -0.40 -9.82
N GLU A 108 -10.05 -0.20 -11.14
CA GLU A 108 -11.15 -0.53 -12.07
C GLU A 108 -11.52 -2.02 -12.06
N ASN A 109 -10.58 -2.90 -11.67
CA ASN A 109 -10.80 -4.34 -11.52
C ASN A 109 -11.11 -4.75 -10.06
N GLY A 110 -11.45 -3.80 -9.18
CA GLY A 110 -11.94 -4.07 -7.83
C GLY A 110 -10.86 -4.18 -6.76
N VAL A 111 -9.60 -3.82 -7.05
CA VAL A 111 -8.58 -3.66 -6.02
C VAL A 111 -8.89 -2.39 -5.20
N ILE A 112 -8.91 -2.53 -3.88
CA ILE A 112 -9.19 -1.42 -2.97
C ILE A 112 -7.92 -0.57 -2.85
N LEU A 113 -8.02 0.74 -3.14
CA LEU A 113 -6.94 1.70 -2.92
C LEU A 113 -7.22 2.49 -1.64
N ALA A 114 -6.29 2.46 -0.69
CA ALA A 114 -6.31 3.25 0.53
C ALA A 114 -5.02 4.06 0.65
N GLY A 115 -5.11 5.26 1.22
CA GLY A 115 -3.99 6.21 1.24
C GLY A 115 -3.89 7.02 2.52
N LEU A 116 -2.68 7.11 3.07
CA LEU A 116 -2.33 7.95 4.23
C LEU A 116 -1.72 9.28 3.79
N SER A 117 -2.32 10.36 4.24
CA SER A 117 -1.91 11.76 4.04
C SER A 117 -1.68 12.11 2.57
N ALA A 118 -0.43 12.04 2.12
CA ALA A 118 0.03 12.29 0.76
C ALA A 118 -0.36 11.22 -0.26
N GLY A 119 -0.75 10.02 0.21
CA GLY A 119 -1.12 8.86 -0.59
C GLY A 119 -2.62 8.65 -0.73
#